data_AF-A0AAE0W8X2-F1
#
_entry.id   AF-A0AAE0W8X2-F1
#
_cell.length_a   1.000
_cell.length_b   1.000
_cell.length_c   1.000
_cell.angle_alpha   90.00
_cell.angle_beta   90.00
_cell.angle_gamma   90.00
#
_symmetry.space_group_name_H-M   'P 1'
#
loop_
_entity.id
_entity.type
_entity.pdbx_description
1 polymer ?
#
loop_
_entity_poly.entity_id
_entity_poly.type
_entity_poly.pdbx_seq_one_letter_code
_entity_poly.pdbx_strand_id
1 'polypeptide(L)'
;MASYACINEKAVIKVGAVDNPSAKCVRIVHVSDTHMMHNDIPLPNANILVHSGDFSKASLSRVLFRSSAFQDLTREIDRYFEKVPIKHKLLVAGNHEVSFPGYSVDEIQSRLKHVTYLQDSSLEVEGIKFYGSPWTACRWYSPAKAFTEDGHRLGRKWEKIPSDTDVLVTHMPPLSIGDLAAKIFKVLSFLRIEGSCRVCNE
;
A
#
# COMPACT_ATOMS: atom_id res chain seq x y z
N MET A 1 13.12 -2.62 -8.33
CA MET A 1 13.38 -4.00 -7.83
C MET A 1 12.20 -4.30 -6.92
N ALA A 2 11.30 -5.18 -7.34
CA ALA A 2 10.21 -5.63 -6.50
C ALA A 2 10.81 -6.34 -5.28
N SER A 3 10.56 -5.82 -4.08
CA SER A 3 10.92 -6.50 -2.86
C SER A 3 9.88 -7.58 -2.63
N TYR A 4 10.18 -8.81 -3.02
CA TYR A 4 9.35 -9.95 -2.66
C TYR A 4 9.49 -10.15 -1.15
N ALA A 5 8.46 -9.77 -0.39
CA ALA A 5 8.24 -10.38 0.91
C ALA A 5 7.84 -11.83 0.63
N CYS A 6 8.82 -12.74 0.61
CA CYS A 6 8.56 -14.17 0.59
C CYS A 6 7.93 -14.58 1.92
N ILE A 7 6.63 -14.35 2.08
CA ILE A 7 5.82 -15.12 3.02
C ILE A 7 5.65 -16.49 2.35
N ASN A 8 6.61 -17.39 2.56
CA ASN A 8 6.67 -18.71 1.92
C ASN A 8 5.60 -19.70 2.43
N GLU A 9 4.66 -19.22 3.25
CA GLU A 9 3.53 -20.02 3.73
C GLU A 9 2.24 -19.34 3.29
N LYS A 10 1.30 -20.13 2.74
CA LYS A 10 -0.09 -19.71 2.59
C LYS A 10 -0.63 -19.42 3.99
N ALA A 11 -0.55 -18.17 4.44
CA ALA A 11 -1.09 -17.78 5.72
C ALA A 11 -2.63 -17.97 5.69
N VAL A 12 -3.12 -18.92 6.48
CA VAL A 12 -4.56 -19.07 6.75
C VAL A 12 -4.81 -18.44 8.10
N ILE A 13 -5.33 -17.21 8.09
CA ILE A 13 -5.75 -16.52 9.31
C ILE A 13 -7.18 -16.96 9.60
N LYS A 14 -7.40 -17.60 10.76
CA LYS A 14 -8.73 -17.94 11.25
C LYS A 14 -9.26 -16.77 12.07
N VAL A 15 -10.36 -16.18 11.62
CA VAL A 15 -11.06 -15.11 12.34
C VAL A 15 -12.40 -15.66 12.81
N GLY A 16 -12.63 -15.66 14.13
CA GLY A 16 -13.88 -16.14 14.74
C GLY A 16 -14.03 -17.67 14.83
N ALA A 17 -15.28 -18.12 15.07
CA ALA A 17 -15.65 -19.53 15.20
C ALA A 17 -15.77 -20.19 13.82
N VAL A 18 -14.69 -20.84 13.38
CA VAL A 18 -14.57 -21.47 12.04
C VAL A 18 -15.46 -22.70 11.84
N ASP A 19 -15.99 -23.26 12.93
CA ASP A 19 -16.95 -24.37 12.97
C ASP A 19 -18.41 -23.89 12.82
N ASN A 20 -18.64 -22.57 12.79
CA ASN A 20 -19.96 -22.02 12.54
C ASN A 20 -20.43 -22.40 11.11
N PRO A 21 -21.64 -22.97 10.94
CA PRO A 21 -22.19 -23.31 9.63
C PRO A 21 -22.27 -22.14 8.62
N SER A 22 -22.28 -20.89 9.09
CA SER A 22 -22.27 -19.69 8.25
C SER A 22 -20.85 -19.17 7.92
N ALA A 23 -19.80 -19.84 8.38
CA ALA A 23 -18.41 -19.43 8.13
C ALA A 23 -18.09 -19.48 6.62
N LYS A 24 -17.42 -18.44 6.12
CA LYS A 24 -17.02 -18.31 4.72
C LYS A 24 -15.51 -18.19 4.61
N CYS A 25 -14.92 -18.91 3.67
CA CYS A 25 -13.53 -18.71 3.29
C CYS A 25 -13.44 -17.52 2.32
N VAL A 26 -12.66 -16.50 2.70
CA VAL A 26 -12.39 -15.32 1.88
C VAL A 26 -10.94 -15.35 1.44
N ARG A 27 -10.70 -15.27 0.13
CA ARG A 27 -9.37 -15.21 -0.44
C ARG A 27 -9.02 -13.77 -0.84
N ILE A 28 -7.95 -13.26 -0.25
CA ILE A 28 -7.36 -11.97 -0.57
C ILE A 28 -6.12 -12.22 -1.44
N VAL A 29 -6.03 -11.53 -2.57
CA VAL A 29 -4.79 -11.40 -3.35
C VAL A 29 -4.22 -10.02 -3.08
N HIS A 30 -2.94 -9.98 -2.72
CA HIS A 30 -2.21 -8.77 -2.43
C HIS A 30 -1.10 -8.57 -3.45
N VAL A 31 -0.99 -7.34 -3.96
CA VAL A 31 0.05 -6.89 -4.89
C VAL A 31 0.51 -5.51 -4.44
N SER A 32 1.75 -5.14 -4.73
CA SER A 32 2.30 -3.82 -4.44
C SER A 32 3.40 -3.49 -5.44
N ASP A 33 3.77 -2.22 -5.54
CA ASP A 33 4.99 -1.78 -6.24
C ASP A 33 5.07 -2.28 -7.69
N THR A 34 3.90 -2.35 -8.34
CA THR A 34 3.80 -2.85 -9.71
C THR A 34 4.53 -1.93 -10.68
N HIS A 35 4.63 -0.63 -10.36
CA HIS A 35 5.36 0.36 -11.14
C HIS A 35 5.06 0.24 -12.65
N MET A 36 3.78 0.24 -13.01
CA MET A 36 3.27 0.11 -14.38
C MET A 36 3.34 -1.31 -14.99
N MET A 37 3.83 -2.32 -14.25
CA MET A 37 3.96 -3.72 -14.71
C MET A 37 2.77 -4.59 -14.26
N HIS A 38 1.65 -3.99 -13.86
CA HIS A 38 0.49 -4.68 -13.29
C HIS A 38 -0.21 -5.63 -14.26
N ASN A 39 -0.02 -5.47 -15.58
CA ASN A 39 -0.56 -6.39 -16.59
C ASN A 39 0.23 -7.70 -16.71
N ASP A 40 1.48 -7.72 -16.24
CA ASP A 40 2.36 -8.90 -16.32
C ASP A 40 2.25 -9.80 -15.08
N ILE A 41 1.41 -9.41 -14.11
CA ILE A 41 1.22 -10.13 -12.85
C ILE A 41 -0.03 -11.01 -12.99
N PRO A 42 0.11 -12.34 -13.04
CA PRO A 42 -1.03 -13.23 -13.07
C PRO A 42 -1.79 -13.16 -11.75
N LEU A 43 -3.08 -12.82 -11.81
CA LEU A 43 -3.95 -12.79 -10.65
C LEU A 43 -4.69 -14.14 -10.52
N PRO A 44 -4.56 -14.86 -9.39
CA PRO A 44 -5.37 -16.05 -9.15
C PRO A 44 -6.82 -15.65 -8.82
N ASN A 45 -7.74 -16.61 -8.90
CA ASN A 45 -9.11 -16.42 -8.41
C ASN A 45 -9.10 -15.96 -6.96
N ALA A 46 -9.86 -14.91 -6.65
CA ALA A 46 -9.94 -14.32 -5.31
C ALA A 46 -11.26 -13.58 -5.12
N ASN A 47 -11.61 -13.31 -3.86
CA ASN A 47 -12.76 -12.46 -3.52
C ASN A 47 -12.38 -10.98 -3.53
N ILE A 48 -11.16 -10.68 -3.08
CA ILE A 48 -10.65 -9.34 -2.85
C ILE A 48 -9.25 -9.22 -3.47
N LEU A 49 -9.00 -8.15 -4.23
CA LEU A 49 -7.69 -7.71 -4.67
C LEU A 49 -7.31 -6.45 -3.87
N VAL A 50 -6.12 -6.44 -3.29
CA VAL A 50 -5.53 -5.29 -2.61
C VAL A 50 -4.24 -4.88 -3.33
N HIS A 51 -4.16 -3.61 -3.73
CA HIS A 51 -2.92 -3.00 -4.22
C HIS A 51 -2.42 -1.97 -3.21
N SER A 52 -1.27 -2.21 -2.57
CA SER A 52 -0.75 -1.38 -1.46
C SER A 52 0.26 -0.31 -1.90
N GLY A 53 -0.07 0.43 -2.96
CA GLY A 53 0.74 1.57 -3.41
C GLY A 53 1.78 1.25 -4.48
N ASP A 54 2.33 2.32 -5.04
CA ASP A 54 3.29 2.31 -6.13
C ASP A 54 2.78 1.56 -7.36
N PHE A 55 1.50 1.81 -7.70
CA PHE A 55 0.91 1.37 -8.97
C PHE A 55 1.71 1.89 -10.15
N SER A 56 2.29 3.07 -9.98
CA SER A 56 2.91 3.82 -11.03
C SER A 56 4.37 4.18 -10.74
N LYS A 57 5.02 4.88 -11.68
CA LYS A 57 6.37 5.40 -11.48
C LYS A 57 6.31 6.90 -11.20
N ALA A 58 7.10 7.35 -10.23
CA ALA A 58 7.48 8.74 -10.15
C ALA A 58 8.34 9.10 -11.37
N SER A 59 7.99 10.18 -12.05
CA SER A 59 8.78 10.75 -13.14
C SER A 59 8.78 12.26 -13.04
N LEU A 60 9.85 12.89 -13.54
CA LEU A 60 9.94 14.36 -13.57
C LEU A 60 8.76 14.98 -14.33
N SER A 61 8.33 14.36 -15.44
CA SER A 61 7.15 14.82 -16.18
C SER A 61 5.87 14.83 -15.34
N ARG A 62 5.66 13.82 -14.50
CA ARG A 62 4.49 13.75 -13.61
C ARG A 62 4.55 14.74 -12.45
N VAL A 63 5.75 15.12 -12.04
CA VAL A 63 5.97 16.19 -11.04
C VAL A 63 5.75 17.57 -11.66
N LEU A 64 6.22 17.82 -12.88
CA LEU A 64 6.10 19.11 -13.55
C LEU A 64 4.69 19.35 -14.10
N PHE A 65 4.03 18.32 -14.62
CA PHE A 65 2.70 18.39 -15.23
C PHE A 65 1.68 17.64 -14.39
N ARG A 66 1.55 18.01 -13.10
CA ARG A 66 0.75 17.28 -12.11
C ARG A 66 -0.70 17.05 -12.55
N SER A 67 -1.36 18.07 -13.09
CA SER A 67 -2.80 17.99 -13.42
C SER A 67 -3.08 17.03 -14.57
N SER A 68 -2.30 17.06 -15.66
CA SER A 68 -2.45 16.09 -16.75
C SER A 68 -2.02 14.69 -16.29
N ALA A 69 -0.92 14.59 -15.53
CA ALA A 69 -0.47 13.33 -14.94
C ALA A 69 -1.51 12.71 -14.00
N PHE A 70 -2.27 13.51 -13.26
CA PHE A 70 -3.36 13.03 -12.41
C PHE A 70 -4.50 12.42 -13.25
N GLN A 71 -4.92 13.12 -14.31
CA GLN A 71 -5.96 12.62 -15.21
C GLN A 71 -5.53 11.34 -15.94
N ASP A 72 -4.30 11.29 -16.42
CA ASP A 72 -3.78 10.12 -17.13
C ASP A 72 -3.60 8.93 -16.20
N LEU A 73 -3.03 9.15 -15.01
CA LEU A 73 -2.82 8.09 -14.03
C LEU A 73 -4.13 7.51 -13.51
N THR A 74 -5.10 8.34 -13.13
CA THR A 74 -6.41 7.85 -12.67
C THR A 74 -7.14 7.06 -13.76
N ARG A 75 -7.05 7.51 -15.02
CA ARG A 75 -7.61 6.77 -16.17
C ARG A 75 -6.93 5.42 -16.39
N GLU A 76 -5.61 5.35 -16.22
CA GLU A 76 -4.86 4.11 -16.36
C GLU A 76 -5.21 3.10 -15.24
N ILE A 77 -5.24 3.58 -13.99
CA ILE A 77 -5.66 2.78 -12.83
C ILE A 77 -7.07 2.23 -13.05
N ASP A 78 -8.03 3.10 -13.39
CA ASP A 78 -9.42 2.69 -13.56
C ASP A 78 -9.60 1.65 -14.67
N ARG A 79 -8.93 1.83 -15.81
CA ARG A 79 -8.94 0.87 -16.93
C ARG A 79 -8.30 -0.47 -16.59
N TYR A 80 -7.29 -0.49 -15.74
CA TYR A 80 -6.72 -1.75 -15.26
C TYR A 80 -7.76 -2.49 -14.41
N PHE A 81 -8.30 -1.83 -13.39
CA PHE A 81 -9.24 -2.45 -12.46
C PHE A 81 -10.60 -2.78 -13.07
N GLU A 82 -11.00 -2.11 -14.16
CA GLU A 82 -12.15 -2.49 -14.99
C GLU A 82 -12.02 -3.92 -15.52
N LYS A 83 -10.83 -4.30 -15.98
CA LYS A 83 -10.56 -5.61 -16.60
C LYS A 83 -10.35 -6.73 -15.60
N VAL A 84 -10.06 -6.42 -14.34
CA VAL A 84 -9.80 -7.40 -13.29
C VAL A 84 -11.11 -8.09 -12.87
N PRO A 85 -11.27 -9.42 -13.05
CA PRO A 85 -12.49 -10.16 -12.77
C PRO A 85 -12.62 -10.55 -11.29
N ILE A 86 -12.16 -9.69 -10.38
CA ILE A 86 -12.29 -9.84 -8.93
C ILE A 86 -13.28 -8.78 -8.46
N LYS A 87 -14.27 -9.18 -7.65
CA LYS A 87 -15.39 -8.33 -7.27
C LYS A 87 -14.95 -7.11 -6.46
N HIS A 88 -14.19 -7.34 -5.40
CA HIS A 88 -13.73 -6.27 -4.50
C HIS A 88 -12.28 -5.92 -4.81
N LYS A 89 -12.03 -4.63 -5.07
CA LYS A 89 -10.73 -4.11 -5.50
C LYS A 89 -10.41 -2.88 -4.65
N LEU A 90 -9.30 -2.94 -3.92
CA LEU A 90 -8.87 -1.91 -2.98
C LEU A 90 -7.50 -1.38 -3.43
N LEU A 91 -7.33 -0.06 -3.39
CA LEU A 91 -6.09 0.62 -3.71
C LEU A 91 -5.71 1.56 -2.58
N VAL A 92 -4.48 1.44 -2.09
CA VAL A 92 -3.79 2.47 -1.32
C VAL A 92 -2.71 3.05 -2.24
N ALA A 93 -2.45 4.36 -2.16
CA ALA A 93 -1.37 5.00 -2.91
C ALA A 93 -0.01 4.75 -2.24
N GLY A 94 1.07 4.81 -3.01
CA GLY A 94 2.44 4.80 -2.51
C GLY A 94 3.16 6.12 -2.78
N ASN A 95 4.47 6.15 -2.54
CA ASN A 95 5.24 7.38 -2.72
C ASN A 95 5.45 7.76 -4.21
N HIS A 96 5.14 6.86 -5.14
CA HIS A 96 5.22 7.08 -6.59
C HIS A 96 3.97 7.70 -7.22
N GLU A 97 2.83 7.74 -6.53
CA GLU A 97 1.61 8.43 -6.97
C GLU A 97 1.74 9.96 -6.82
N VAL A 98 2.83 10.52 -7.36
CA VAL A 98 3.26 11.91 -7.17
C VAL A 98 2.24 12.94 -7.63
N SER A 99 1.31 12.59 -8.52
CA SER A 99 0.24 13.48 -8.98
C SER A 99 -1.01 13.51 -8.08
N PHE A 100 -1.12 12.61 -7.08
CA PHE A 100 -2.28 12.55 -6.19
C PHE A 100 -2.29 13.64 -5.11
N PRO A 101 -1.16 13.98 -4.42
CA PRO A 101 -1.16 15.03 -3.42
C PRO A 101 -1.72 16.37 -3.96
N GLY A 102 -2.56 17.04 -3.17
CA GLY A 102 -3.24 18.27 -3.57
C GLY A 102 -4.66 18.05 -4.10
N TYR A 103 -5.05 16.81 -4.40
CA TYR A 103 -6.44 16.42 -4.58
C TYR A 103 -7.00 15.81 -3.30
N SER A 104 -8.29 16.06 -3.03
CA SER A 104 -9.03 15.39 -1.98
C SER A 104 -9.25 13.91 -2.29
N VAL A 105 -9.55 13.12 -1.25
CA VAL A 105 -9.87 11.69 -1.41
C VAL A 105 -11.07 11.51 -2.34
N ASP A 106 -12.09 12.35 -2.23
CA ASP A 106 -13.29 12.31 -3.07
C ASP A 106 -12.98 12.62 -4.54
N GLU A 107 -12.12 13.59 -4.82
CA GLU A 107 -11.68 13.89 -6.18
C GLU A 107 -10.94 12.73 -6.82
N ILE A 108 -10.06 12.05 -6.07
CA ILE A 108 -9.35 10.85 -6.54
C ILE A 108 -10.36 9.73 -6.77
N GLN A 109 -11.20 9.41 -5.78
CA GLN A 109 -12.17 8.32 -5.84
C GLN A 109 -13.21 8.51 -6.96
N SER A 110 -13.62 9.75 -7.25
CA SER A 110 -14.58 10.05 -8.33
C SER A 110 -14.11 9.61 -9.71
N ARG A 111 -12.79 9.44 -9.90
CA ARG A 111 -12.16 8.98 -11.15
C ARG A 111 -11.87 7.49 -11.18
N LEU A 112 -12.01 6.80 -10.06
CA LEU A 112 -11.70 5.39 -9.87
C LEU A 112 -13.00 4.61 -9.66
N LYS A 113 -13.71 4.31 -10.75
CA LYS A 113 -15.03 3.67 -10.70
C LYS A 113 -14.95 2.18 -10.40
N HIS A 114 -13.83 1.54 -10.76
CA HIS A 114 -13.66 0.10 -10.68
C HIS A 114 -12.79 -0.37 -9.50
N VAL A 115 -12.36 0.55 -8.64
CA VAL A 115 -11.55 0.28 -7.45
C VAL A 115 -11.88 1.28 -6.35
N THR A 116 -11.92 0.82 -5.11
CA THR A 116 -12.06 1.70 -3.95
C THR A 116 -10.68 2.16 -3.49
N TYR A 117 -10.47 3.47 -3.51
CA TYR A 117 -9.27 4.12 -3.01
C TYR A 117 -9.40 4.36 -1.51
N LEU A 118 -8.42 3.88 -0.75
CA LEU A 118 -8.34 4.07 0.69
C LEU A 118 -7.19 5.02 1.05
N GLN A 119 -7.52 6.08 1.78
CA GLN A 119 -6.55 7.02 2.32
C GLN A 119 -7.05 7.52 3.67
N ASP A 120 -6.44 6.99 4.74
CA ASP A 120 -6.83 7.23 6.12
C ASP A 120 -8.34 6.93 6.34
N SER A 121 -8.82 5.83 5.73
CA SER A 121 -10.24 5.45 5.70
C SER A 121 -10.46 3.94 5.79
N SER A 122 -11.62 3.55 6.29
CA SER A 122 -12.05 2.15 6.42
C SER A 122 -13.02 1.73 5.32
N LEU A 123 -13.02 0.43 5.01
CA LEU A 123 -14.02 -0.22 4.16
C LEU A 123 -14.27 -1.64 4.67
N GLU A 124 -15.54 -2.00 4.84
CA GLU A 124 -15.93 -3.38 5.15
C GLU A 124 -16.41 -4.09 3.88
N VAL A 125 -15.76 -5.19 3.52
CA VAL A 125 -16.14 -6.06 2.40
C VAL A 125 -15.98 -7.51 2.81
N GLU A 126 -16.92 -8.37 2.40
CA GLU A 126 -16.92 -9.79 2.79
C GLU A 126 -16.88 -10.02 4.32
N GLY A 127 -17.39 -9.04 5.10
CA GLY A 127 -17.37 -9.06 6.57
C GLY A 127 -15.99 -8.79 7.19
N ILE A 128 -15.02 -8.28 6.42
CA ILE A 128 -13.67 -7.96 6.87
C ILE A 128 -13.48 -6.44 6.80
N LYS A 129 -13.05 -5.82 7.91
CA LYS A 129 -12.76 -4.39 8.00
C LYS A 129 -11.34 -4.07 7.58
N PHE A 130 -11.21 -3.42 6.44
CA PHE A 130 -9.94 -2.91 5.94
C PHE A 130 -9.75 -1.46 6.38
N TYR A 131 -8.52 -1.07 6.72
CA TYR A 131 -8.11 0.33 6.85
C TYR A 131 -6.90 0.59 5.95
N GLY A 132 -6.96 1.63 5.12
CA GLY A 132 -5.89 1.94 4.17
C GLY A 132 -5.20 3.26 4.48
N SER A 133 -3.86 3.30 4.44
CA SER A 133 -3.10 4.52 4.65
C SER A 133 -1.83 4.59 3.78
N PRO A 134 -1.64 5.66 2.97
CA PRO A 134 -0.55 5.73 1.99
C PRO A 134 0.76 6.28 2.57
N TRP A 135 0.76 6.72 3.83
CA TRP A 135 1.87 7.51 4.38
C TRP A 135 3.17 6.70 4.48
N THR A 136 4.28 7.37 4.18
CA THR A 136 5.63 6.82 4.24
C THR A 136 6.57 7.76 4.98
N ALA A 137 7.60 7.19 5.62
CA ALA A 137 8.71 7.95 6.15
C ALA A 137 9.56 8.53 5.01
N CYS A 138 10.08 9.73 5.23
CA CYS A 138 10.94 10.39 4.25
C CYS A 138 12.20 9.58 3.95
N ARG A 139 12.35 9.17 2.68
CA ARG A 139 13.59 8.60 2.15
C ARG A 139 14.40 9.71 1.47
N TRP A 140 15.45 10.19 2.13
CA TRP A 140 16.24 11.34 1.67
C TRP A 140 16.77 11.19 0.23
N TYR A 141 17.10 9.99 -0.21
CA TYR A 141 17.61 9.69 -1.55
C TYR A 141 16.51 9.43 -2.61
N SER A 142 15.23 9.33 -2.22
CA SER A 142 14.15 9.04 -3.16
C SER A 142 13.56 10.33 -3.75
N PRO A 143 13.45 10.46 -5.08
CA PRO A 143 12.74 11.57 -5.72
C PRO A 143 11.21 11.42 -5.66
N ALA A 144 10.71 10.23 -5.31
CA ALA A 144 9.29 9.96 -5.16
C ALA A 144 8.84 10.33 -3.74
N LYS A 145 8.07 11.43 -3.62
CA LYS A 145 7.70 12.08 -2.35
C LYS A 145 6.19 12.17 -2.10
N ALA A 146 5.37 11.44 -2.87
CA ALA A 146 3.94 11.39 -2.59
C ALA A 146 3.72 10.80 -1.18
N PHE A 147 2.75 11.34 -0.44
CA PHE A 147 2.38 10.82 0.88
C PHE A 147 3.57 10.61 1.84
N THR A 148 4.63 11.42 1.68
CA THR A 148 5.77 11.42 2.60
C THR A 148 5.49 12.36 3.76
N GLU A 149 5.78 11.92 4.98
CA GLU A 149 5.63 12.72 6.18
C GLU A 149 6.81 12.49 7.12
N ASP A 150 7.06 13.46 7.99
CA ASP A 150 8.09 13.36 9.02
C ASP A 150 7.81 12.22 10.01
N GLY A 151 8.87 11.56 10.48
CA GLY A 151 8.75 10.40 11.38
C GLY A 151 7.93 10.68 12.65
N HIS A 152 8.11 11.85 13.26
CA HIS A 152 7.34 12.24 14.45
C HIS A 152 5.87 12.52 14.13
N ARG A 153 5.57 12.91 12.89
CA ARG A 153 4.22 13.23 12.44
C ARG A 153 3.47 12.00 11.92
N LEU A 154 4.18 10.95 11.49
CA LEU A 154 3.60 9.68 11.10
C LEU A 154 2.84 8.99 12.23
N GLY A 155 3.29 9.11 13.48
CA GLY A 155 2.58 8.57 14.65
C GLY A 155 1.11 9.00 14.68
N ARG A 156 0.84 10.28 14.37
CA ARG A 156 -0.52 10.83 14.30
C ARG A 156 -1.38 10.29 13.16
N LYS A 157 -0.77 9.65 12.15
CA LYS A 157 -1.50 8.92 11.11
C LYS A 157 -1.88 7.53 11.61
N TRP A 158 -0.97 6.88 12.33
CA TRP A 158 -1.19 5.56 12.90
C TRP A 158 -2.21 5.56 14.04
N GLU A 159 -2.26 6.64 14.83
CA GLU A 159 -3.27 6.85 15.88
C GLU A 159 -4.72 6.88 15.35
N LYS A 160 -4.91 7.14 14.05
CA LYS A 160 -6.24 7.17 13.43
C LYS A 160 -6.76 5.79 13.04
N ILE A 161 -5.90 4.76 13.07
CA ILE A 161 -6.29 3.39 12.70
C ILE A 161 -7.27 2.88 13.77
N PRO A 162 -8.52 2.52 13.39
CA PRO A 162 -9.48 1.97 14.33
C PRO A 162 -9.00 0.65 14.93
N SER A 163 -9.22 0.44 16.22
CA SER A 163 -8.80 -0.78 16.93
C SER A 163 -9.53 -2.04 16.48
N ASP A 164 -10.66 -1.90 15.77
CA ASP A 164 -11.45 -2.98 15.17
C ASP A 164 -11.08 -3.24 13.71
N THR A 165 -9.91 -2.76 13.25
CA THR A 165 -9.37 -3.08 11.92
C THR A 165 -8.91 -4.53 11.87
N ASP A 166 -9.47 -5.32 10.94
CA ASP A 166 -9.04 -6.70 10.69
C ASP A 166 -7.79 -6.75 9.80
N VAL A 167 -7.76 -5.91 8.75
CA VAL A 167 -6.68 -5.87 7.77
C VAL A 167 -6.21 -4.43 7.56
N LEU A 168 -5.00 -4.14 8.03
CA LEU A 168 -4.32 -2.87 7.77
C LEU A 168 -3.55 -2.93 6.45
N VAL A 169 -3.83 -1.98 5.55
CA VAL A 169 -3.15 -1.84 4.25
C VAL A 169 -2.32 -0.57 4.25
N THR A 170 -1.00 -0.71 4.36
CA THR A 170 -0.06 0.41 4.27
C THR A 170 0.91 0.20 3.12
N HIS A 171 1.39 1.29 2.53
CA HIS A 171 2.50 1.21 1.58
C HIS A 171 3.84 1.03 2.29
N MET A 172 4.04 1.70 3.43
CA MET A 172 5.23 1.50 4.26
C MET A 172 5.13 0.20 5.07
N PRO A 173 6.16 -0.67 5.07
CA PRO A 173 6.19 -1.83 5.96
C PRO A 173 6.32 -1.41 7.42
N PRO A 174 5.79 -2.20 8.38
CA PRO A 174 6.06 -1.99 9.79
C PRO A 174 7.53 -2.26 10.12
N LEU A 175 8.02 -1.61 11.17
CA LEU A 175 9.38 -1.83 11.67
C LEU A 175 9.61 -3.31 11.98
N SER A 176 10.77 -3.84 11.55
CA SER A 176 11.21 -5.23 11.71
C SER A 176 10.38 -6.29 10.95
N ILE A 177 9.43 -5.89 10.11
CA ILE A 177 8.59 -6.81 9.33
C ILE A 177 8.71 -6.46 7.84
N GLY A 178 9.53 -7.21 7.11
CA GLY A 178 9.69 -7.01 5.66
C GLY A 178 10.36 -5.68 5.28
N ASP A 179 11.04 -5.02 6.21
CA ASP A 179 11.62 -3.66 6.07
C ASP A 179 13.12 -3.66 5.73
N LEU A 180 13.76 -4.83 5.58
CA LEU A 180 15.21 -4.97 5.35
C LEU A 180 15.66 -4.81 3.88
N ALA A 181 14.93 -4.06 3.05
CA ALA A 181 15.10 -4.05 1.59
C ALA A 181 16.41 -3.38 1.05
N ALA A 182 17.36 -2.98 1.90
CA ALA A 182 18.59 -2.32 1.45
C ALA A 182 19.83 -3.25 1.52
N LYS A 183 20.46 -3.51 0.37
CA LYS A 183 21.79 -4.16 0.26
C LYS A 183 22.89 -3.47 1.09
N ILE A 184 22.71 -2.20 1.46
CA ILE A 184 23.64 -1.43 2.30
C ILE A 184 23.76 -2.01 3.72
N PHE A 185 22.73 -2.69 4.24
CA PHE A 185 22.78 -3.30 5.57
C PHE A 185 23.67 -4.55 5.65
N LYS A 186 24.03 -5.18 4.51
CA LYS A 186 24.94 -6.34 4.49
C LYS A 186 26.41 -5.97 4.69
N VAL A 187 26.81 -4.72 4.40
CA VAL A 187 28.20 -4.26 4.64
C VAL A 187 28.37 -3.76 6.07
N LEU A 188 27.29 -3.25 6.69
CA LEU A 188 27.31 -2.74 8.07
C LEU A 188 27.04 -3.82 9.13
N SER A 189 26.73 -5.06 8.75
CA SER A 189 26.51 -6.15 9.73
C SER A 189 27.78 -6.59 10.48
N PHE A 190 28.97 -6.12 10.08
CA PHE A 190 30.21 -6.27 10.86
C PHE A 190 30.41 -5.18 11.91
N LEU A 191 29.65 -4.09 11.84
CA LEU A 191 29.56 -3.07 12.88
C LEU A 191 28.26 -3.28 13.62
N ARG A 192 28.20 -4.35 14.45
CA ARG A 192 27.34 -4.31 15.64
C ARG A 192 27.88 -3.18 16.52
N ILE A 193 27.38 -1.98 16.28
CA ILE A 193 27.48 -0.88 17.22
C ILE A 193 26.40 -1.16 18.27
N GLU A 194 26.85 -1.67 19.42
CA GLU A 194 26.13 -1.47 20.68
C GLU A 194 25.97 0.05 20.89
N GLY A 195 24.73 0.56 20.78
CA GLY A 195 24.35 1.96 21.06
C GLY A 195 24.79 2.96 19.98
N SER A 196 23.92 3.67 19.26
CA SER A 196 22.62 4.20 19.61
C SER A 196 21.87 4.48 18.30
N CYS A 197 20.62 4.02 18.25
CA CYS A 197 19.58 4.47 17.34
C CYS A 197 18.52 5.06 18.25
N ARG A 198 18.60 6.33 18.52
CA ARG A 198 17.59 7.05 19.28
C ARG A 198 16.33 7.36 18.33
N VAL A 199 15.36 6.46 18.13
CA VAL A 199 14.48 6.40 16.92
C VAL A 199 15.26 6.08 15.63
N CYS A 200 16.30 6.86 15.30
CA CYS A 200 17.69 6.39 15.22
C CYS A 200 18.81 7.39 15.67
N ASN A 201 18.52 8.54 16.30
CA ASN A 201 19.28 9.17 17.43
C ASN A 201 18.58 10.19 18.44
N GLU A 202 17.31 10.00 18.89
CA GLU A 202 16.47 10.18 20.15
C GLU A 202 15.53 9.08 20.74
#